data_AF-B0SUG1-F1
#
_entry.id   AF-B0SUG1-F1
#
_cell.length_a   1.000
_cell.length_b   1.000
_cell.length_c   1.000
_cell.angle_alpha   90.00
_cell.angle_beta   90.00
_cell.angle_gamma   90.00
#
_symmetry.space_group_name_H-M   'P 1'
#
loop_
_entity.id
_entity.type
_entity.pdbx_description
1 polymer ?
#
loop_
_entity_poly.entity_id
_entity_poly.type
_entity_poly.pdbx_seq_one_letter_code
_entity_poly.pdbx_strand_id
1 'polypeptide(L)'
;MENHLKSRFLNFLTLYIRDNKMSSQSKIEWTDATWNPTRGCTKISAGCKHCYAETFSERFRGVQGHPFEFGFDLRLVPEKLYEPIKWQTSKKIFVNSMSDLFHKDIPDDFIYKVFSIMKIADWHIYQVLTKRPERMKLLFDSKLKEFSKLKHIWIGTSVENEKHGKPRIEILRKANVSVRFLSIEPLLEDLGKVNLEKMDWVIVGGESGPKARLMESSWVESIQKQCKSENVPFFFKQWGGVRKHLTGRVLKGQTFNAMPKFEIVIPPNRTGILDLLKEAKKVLV
;
A
#
# COMPACT_ATOMS: atom_id res chain seq x y z
N MET A 1 -28.11 0.70 -40.93
CA MET A 1 -27.30 1.65 -40.14
C MET A 1 -27.27 1.35 -38.63
N GLU A 2 -28.31 0.75 -38.05
CA GLU A 2 -28.34 0.40 -36.60
C GLU A 2 -27.39 -0.73 -36.16
N ASN A 3 -27.09 -1.71 -37.02
CA ASN A 3 -26.22 -2.84 -36.64
C ASN A 3 -24.73 -2.48 -36.57
N HIS A 4 -24.30 -1.37 -37.18
CA HIS A 4 -22.91 -0.89 -37.11
C HIS A 4 -22.60 -0.10 -35.84
N LEU A 5 -23.61 0.51 -35.20
CA LEU A 5 -23.45 1.24 -33.93
C LEU A 5 -23.41 0.29 -32.71
N LYS A 6 -24.19 -0.79 -32.70
CA LYS A 6 -24.14 -1.80 -31.62
C LYS A 6 -22.80 -2.55 -31.56
N SER A 7 -22.19 -2.84 -32.71
CA SER A 7 -20.87 -3.48 -32.81
C SER A 7 -19.73 -2.59 -32.29
N ARG A 8 -19.81 -1.27 -32.51
CA ARG A 8 -18.85 -0.30 -31.95
C ARG A 8 -19.00 -0.11 -30.44
N PHE A 9 -20.22 -0.20 -29.90
CA PHE A 9 -20.48 -0.09 -28.47
C PHE A 9 -20.01 -1.34 -27.69
N LEU A 10 -20.18 -2.55 -28.26
CA LEU A 10 -19.62 -3.76 -27.66
C LEU A 10 -18.09 -3.78 -27.72
N ASN A 11 -17.48 -3.34 -28.83
CA ASN A 11 -16.01 -3.28 -28.94
C ASN A 11 -15.38 -2.24 -28.00
N PHE A 12 -16.09 -1.18 -27.64
CA PHE A 12 -15.63 -0.21 -26.63
C PHE A 12 -15.59 -0.81 -25.21
N LEU A 13 -16.51 -1.73 -24.89
CA LEU A 13 -16.52 -2.43 -23.61
C LEU A 13 -15.43 -3.51 -23.53
N THR A 14 -15.14 -4.20 -24.64
CA THR A 14 -14.13 -5.26 -24.69
C THR A 14 -12.70 -4.70 -24.67
N LEU A 15 -12.46 -3.50 -25.21
CA LEU A 15 -11.17 -2.82 -25.14
C LEU A 15 -10.86 -2.22 -23.76
N TYR A 16 -11.87 -1.97 -22.93
CA TYR A 16 -11.69 -1.51 -21.54
C TYR A 16 -11.34 -2.63 -20.55
N ILE A 17 -11.36 -3.89 -21.02
CA ILE A 17 -10.96 -5.10 -20.28
C ILE A 17 -9.55 -5.56 -20.73
N ARG A 18 -8.75 -4.66 -21.34
CA ARG A 18 -7.29 -4.90 -21.41
C ARG A 18 -6.69 -4.60 -20.05
N ASP A 19 -6.48 -5.68 -19.30
CA ASP A 19 -5.71 -5.75 -18.06
C ASP A 19 -4.65 -4.65 -17.94
N ASN A 20 -4.84 -3.77 -16.95
CA ASN A 20 -3.75 -2.98 -16.38
C ASN A 20 -2.80 -3.95 -15.64
N LYS A 21 -1.97 -4.68 -16.41
CA LYS A 21 -1.01 -5.69 -15.91
C LYS A 21 -0.09 -5.17 -14.81
N MET A 22 0.14 -3.86 -14.71
CA MET A 22 0.94 -3.25 -13.64
C MET A 22 0.29 -3.24 -12.25
N SER A 23 -1.04 -3.30 -12.17
CA SER A 23 -1.77 -3.23 -10.88
C SER A 23 -2.11 -4.62 -10.33
N SER A 24 -2.44 -5.57 -11.20
CA SER A 24 -2.97 -6.89 -10.81
C SER A 24 -1.91 -7.91 -10.37
N GLN A 25 -0.63 -7.62 -10.62
CA GLN A 25 0.54 -8.41 -10.20
C GLN A 25 1.64 -7.48 -9.69
N SER A 26 2.06 -7.67 -8.44
CA SER A 26 3.13 -6.90 -7.81
C SER A 26 4.46 -7.65 -7.78
N LYS A 27 5.57 -6.91 -7.86
CA LYS A 27 6.94 -7.40 -7.56
C LYS A 27 7.39 -7.03 -6.14
N ILE A 28 6.46 -6.58 -5.30
CA ILE A 28 6.68 -6.29 -3.89
C ILE A 28 6.31 -7.55 -3.13
N GLU A 29 7.25 -8.01 -2.32
CA GLU A 29 7.32 -9.42 -1.94
C GLU A 29 6.26 -9.86 -0.92
N TRP A 30 5.58 -8.89 -0.29
CA TRP A 30 4.56 -9.11 0.74
C TRP A 30 3.13 -8.81 0.27
N THR A 31 2.93 -8.49 -1.01
CA THR A 31 1.62 -8.16 -1.61
C THR A 31 1.46 -8.85 -2.97
N ASP A 32 0.22 -9.13 -3.37
CA ASP A 32 -0.08 -9.77 -4.66
C ASP A 32 -0.34 -8.71 -5.76
N ALA A 33 -0.82 -7.53 -5.37
CA ALA A 33 -1.22 -6.44 -6.26
C ALA A 33 -0.91 -5.05 -5.67
N THR A 34 -0.96 -4.04 -6.53
CA THR A 34 -0.92 -2.63 -6.09
C THR A 34 -2.12 -1.88 -6.65
N TRP A 35 -2.75 -1.05 -5.82
CA TRP A 35 -3.89 -0.24 -6.22
C TRP A 35 -3.59 1.23 -5.92
N ASN A 36 -3.59 2.07 -6.95
CA ASN A 36 -3.10 3.46 -6.87
C ASN A 36 -4.19 4.46 -7.31
N PRO A 37 -5.20 4.73 -6.45
CA PRO A 37 -6.22 5.75 -6.71
C PRO A 37 -5.69 7.19 -6.58
N THR A 38 -4.45 7.38 -6.11
CA THR A 38 -3.71 8.65 -6.23
C THR A 38 -2.26 8.38 -6.65
N ARG A 39 -1.59 9.40 -7.19
CA ARG A 39 -0.17 9.40 -7.57
C ARG A 39 0.51 10.62 -7.01
N GLY A 40 1.83 10.54 -6.86
CA GLY A 40 2.64 11.66 -6.38
C GLY A 40 2.53 11.87 -4.88
N CYS A 41 3.46 12.64 -4.32
CA CYS A 41 3.52 12.93 -2.89
C CYS A 41 4.48 14.11 -2.61
N THR A 42 4.42 14.68 -1.41
CA THR A 42 5.48 15.54 -0.87
C THR A 42 6.33 14.79 0.14
N LYS A 43 7.65 14.97 0.06
CA LYS A 43 8.62 14.37 0.99
C LYS A 43 8.56 15.05 2.35
N ILE A 44 8.57 14.27 3.43
CA ILE A 44 8.43 14.80 4.81
C ILE A 44 9.45 14.28 5.82
N SER A 45 10.32 13.37 5.41
CA SER A 45 11.28 12.77 6.33
C SER A 45 12.47 12.15 5.59
N ALA A 46 13.47 11.72 6.35
CA ALA A 46 14.71 11.18 5.81
C ALA A 46 14.48 9.95 4.91
N GLY A 47 13.46 9.13 5.17
CA GLY A 47 13.12 7.97 4.33
C GLY A 47 12.61 8.36 2.93
N CYS A 48 12.22 9.61 2.72
CA CYS A 48 11.77 10.10 1.42
C CYS A 48 12.90 10.58 0.51
N LYS A 49 14.13 10.73 1.03
CA LYS A 49 15.25 11.36 0.31
C LYS A 49 15.50 10.71 -1.06
N HIS A 50 15.49 9.36 -1.11
CA HIS A 50 15.70 8.57 -2.34
C HIS A 50 14.44 7.79 -2.73
N CYS A 51 13.28 8.46 -2.68
CA CYS A 51 11.98 7.88 -3.01
C CYS A 51 11.98 7.19 -4.39
N TYR A 52 11.73 5.87 -4.42
CA TYR A 52 11.65 5.12 -5.67
C TYR A 52 10.47 5.57 -6.52
N ALA A 53 9.35 5.95 -5.90
CA ALA A 53 8.13 6.35 -6.62
C ALA A 53 8.36 7.66 -7.37
N GLU A 54 9.08 8.61 -6.77
CA GLU A 54 9.50 9.85 -7.42
C GLU A 54 10.46 9.54 -8.57
N THR A 55 11.55 8.81 -8.29
CA THR A 55 12.54 8.43 -9.31
C THR A 55 11.89 7.67 -10.48
N PHE A 56 10.87 6.85 -10.20
CA PHE A 56 10.11 6.17 -11.24
C PHE A 56 9.26 7.15 -12.05
N SER A 57 8.47 7.98 -11.38
CA SER A 57 7.50 8.85 -12.04
C SER A 57 8.19 9.92 -12.89
N GLU A 58 9.29 10.50 -12.41
CA GLU A 58 10.02 11.56 -13.11
C GLU A 58 10.60 11.13 -14.46
N ARG A 59 10.84 9.83 -14.68
CA ARG A 59 11.29 9.30 -15.98
C ARG A 59 10.30 9.52 -17.12
N PHE A 60 9.04 9.76 -16.79
CA PHE A 60 7.95 9.89 -17.76
C PHE A 60 7.34 11.29 -17.77
N ARG A 61 7.95 12.26 -17.09
CA ARG A 61 7.48 13.63 -17.12
C ARG A 61 7.52 14.16 -18.57
N GLY A 62 6.41 14.73 -19.01
CA GLY A 62 6.22 15.23 -20.38
C GLY A 62 5.92 14.15 -21.43
N VAL A 63 5.85 12.86 -21.06
CA VAL A 63 5.48 11.79 -22.00
C VAL A 63 3.97 11.73 -22.11
N GLN A 64 3.44 12.34 -23.17
CA GLN A 64 2.00 12.47 -23.43
C GLN A 64 1.27 11.11 -23.34
N GLY A 65 0.19 11.08 -22.56
CA GLY A 65 -0.66 9.89 -22.39
C GLY A 65 -0.09 8.83 -21.47
N HIS A 66 1.13 9.01 -20.93
CA HIS A 66 1.67 8.10 -19.93
C HIS A 66 1.00 8.32 -18.56
N PRO A 67 0.73 7.27 -17.75
CA PRO A 67 0.17 7.43 -16.40
C PRO A 67 0.95 8.40 -15.48
N PHE A 68 2.23 8.60 -15.75
CA PHE A 68 3.13 9.48 -15.00
C PHE A 68 3.58 10.71 -15.83
N GLU A 69 2.77 11.16 -16.79
CA GLU A 69 3.03 12.33 -17.64
C GLU A 69 3.42 13.59 -16.84
N PHE A 70 2.85 13.79 -15.65
CA PHE A 70 3.21 14.92 -14.77
C PHE A 70 4.12 14.49 -13.62
N GLY A 71 5.02 13.53 -13.86
CA GLY A 71 6.00 13.06 -12.89
C GLY A 71 5.40 12.70 -11.52
N PHE A 72 6.06 13.15 -10.45
CA PHE A 72 5.68 12.88 -9.06
C PHE A 72 4.68 13.89 -8.46
N ASP A 73 4.05 14.71 -9.30
CA ASP A 73 3.07 15.70 -8.85
C ASP A 73 1.82 15.01 -8.29
N LEU A 74 1.35 15.46 -7.13
CA LEU A 74 0.19 14.87 -6.46
C LEU A 74 -1.05 15.00 -7.32
N ARG A 75 -1.68 13.87 -7.65
CA ARG A 75 -2.92 13.82 -8.43
C ARG A 75 -3.83 12.69 -7.96
N LEU A 76 -5.13 12.95 -8.01
CA LEU A 76 -6.15 11.91 -7.90
C LEU A 76 -6.22 11.13 -9.21
N VAL A 77 -6.60 9.86 -9.13
CA VAL A 77 -6.78 8.97 -10.28
C VAL A 77 -8.14 8.27 -10.15
N PRO A 78 -9.27 9.01 -10.26
CA PRO A 78 -10.61 8.49 -9.96
C PRO A 78 -11.02 7.29 -10.81
N GLU A 79 -10.51 7.18 -12.03
CA GLU A 79 -10.77 6.05 -12.92
C GLU A 79 -10.23 4.71 -12.37
N LYS A 80 -9.27 4.75 -11.43
CA LYS A 80 -8.72 3.58 -10.74
C LYS A 80 -9.55 3.15 -9.54
N LEU A 81 -10.50 3.96 -9.08
CA LEU A 81 -11.22 3.75 -7.82
C LEU A 81 -11.91 2.37 -7.76
N TYR A 82 -12.49 1.91 -8.86
CA TYR A 82 -13.27 0.66 -8.89
C TYR A 82 -12.45 -0.60 -9.25
N GLU A 83 -11.12 -0.51 -9.38
CA GLU A 83 -10.28 -1.64 -9.77
C GLU A 83 -10.40 -2.86 -8.83
N PRO A 84 -10.39 -2.71 -7.49
CA PRO A 84 -10.48 -3.87 -6.61
C PRO A 84 -11.74 -4.71 -6.81
N ILE A 85 -12.90 -4.06 -7.01
CA ILE A 85 -14.16 -4.76 -7.29
C ILE A 85 -14.05 -5.64 -8.54
N LYS A 86 -13.22 -5.27 -9.52
CA LYS A 86 -13.06 -6.06 -10.76
C LYS A 86 -12.18 -7.29 -10.60
N TRP A 87 -11.43 -7.43 -9.50
CA TRP A 87 -10.47 -8.52 -9.31
C TRP A 87 -11.16 -9.75 -8.70
N GLN A 88 -11.48 -10.72 -9.55
CA GLN A 88 -12.17 -11.98 -9.22
C GLN A 88 -11.31 -13.03 -8.49
N THR A 89 -10.23 -12.59 -7.84
CA THR A 89 -9.36 -13.46 -7.05
C THR A 89 -8.98 -12.68 -5.81
N SER A 90 -9.12 -13.30 -4.64
CA SER A 90 -8.63 -12.72 -3.39
C SER A 90 -7.14 -12.36 -3.52
N LYS A 91 -6.78 -11.19 -3.01
CA LYS A 91 -5.47 -10.57 -3.16
C LYS A 91 -5.12 -9.82 -1.89
N LYS A 92 -3.85 -9.85 -1.52
CA LYS A 92 -3.20 -8.82 -0.72
C LYS A 92 -2.90 -7.64 -1.65
N ILE A 93 -3.39 -6.46 -1.30
CA ILE A 93 -3.33 -5.25 -2.12
C ILE A 93 -2.58 -4.17 -1.36
N PHE A 94 -1.44 -3.75 -1.88
CA PHE A 94 -0.77 -2.56 -1.38
C PHE A 94 -1.43 -1.32 -1.96
N VAL A 95 -2.07 -0.55 -1.08
CA VAL A 95 -2.79 0.68 -1.41
C VAL A 95 -1.80 1.84 -1.50
N ASN A 96 -1.83 2.54 -2.63
CA ASN A 96 -1.04 3.74 -2.91
C ASN A 96 0.48 3.50 -2.85
N SER A 97 0.97 2.46 -3.54
CA SER A 97 2.40 2.21 -3.69
C SER A 97 3.18 3.31 -4.41
N MET A 98 2.52 4.28 -5.05
CA MET A 98 3.13 5.39 -5.79
C MET A 98 2.80 6.78 -5.20
N SER A 99 2.28 6.81 -3.97
CA SER A 99 1.78 8.02 -3.29
C SER A 99 1.63 7.76 -1.78
N ASP A 100 1.00 8.69 -1.05
CA ASP A 100 0.57 8.48 0.35
C ASP A 100 -0.90 8.89 0.44
N LEU A 101 -1.80 7.94 0.75
CA LEU A 101 -3.26 8.20 0.74
C LEU A 101 -3.67 9.29 1.74
N PHE A 102 -2.90 9.48 2.81
CA PHE A 102 -3.16 10.49 3.83
C PHE A 102 -2.42 11.81 3.58
N HIS A 103 -1.91 12.04 2.36
CA HIS A 103 -1.29 13.31 1.96
C HIS A 103 -2.26 14.49 2.11
N LYS A 104 -1.86 15.54 2.84
CA LYS A 104 -2.71 16.69 3.25
C LYS A 104 -3.62 17.28 2.16
N ASP A 105 -3.18 17.28 0.90
CA ASP A 105 -3.92 17.87 -0.22
C ASP A 105 -4.86 16.87 -0.94
N ILE A 106 -4.93 15.60 -0.50
CA ILE A 106 -5.96 14.65 -0.95
C ILE A 106 -7.25 14.95 -0.17
N PRO A 107 -8.40 15.23 -0.81
CA PRO A 107 -9.64 15.51 -0.08
C PRO A 107 -10.11 14.35 0.80
N ASP A 108 -10.63 14.65 2.00
CA ASP A 108 -11.12 13.64 2.94
C ASP A 108 -12.27 12.80 2.34
N ASP A 109 -13.14 13.40 1.51
CA ASP A 109 -14.18 12.68 0.78
C ASP A 109 -13.60 11.66 -0.19
N PHE A 110 -12.47 11.97 -0.84
CA PHE A 110 -11.82 11.03 -1.73
C PHE A 110 -11.23 9.85 -0.95
N ILE A 111 -10.62 10.11 0.21
CA ILE A 111 -10.15 9.05 1.12
C ILE A 111 -11.33 8.17 1.56
N TYR A 112 -12.46 8.76 1.94
CA TYR A 112 -13.67 8.02 2.29
C TYR A 112 -14.16 7.13 1.14
N LYS A 113 -14.18 7.64 -0.11
CA LYS A 113 -14.53 6.84 -1.30
C LYS A 113 -13.57 5.66 -1.49
N VAL A 114 -12.27 5.85 -1.27
CA VAL A 114 -11.26 4.78 -1.33
C VAL A 114 -11.51 3.69 -0.28
N PHE A 115 -11.79 4.05 0.97
CA PHE A 115 -12.14 3.09 2.02
C PHE A 115 -13.49 2.39 1.78
N SER A 116 -14.45 3.09 1.18
CA SER A 116 -15.75 2.51 0.80
C SER A 116 -15.58 1.38 -0.22
N ILE A 117 -14.68 1.55 -1.19
CA ILE A 117 -14.33 0.45 -2.11
C ILE A 117 -13.72 -0.73 -1.37
N MET A 118 -12.84 -0.50 -0.38
CA MET A 118 -12.27 -1.58 0.43
C MET A 118 -13.34 -2.33 1.23
N LYS A 119 -14.36 -1.62 1.70
CA LYS A 119 -15.52 -2.21 2.38
C LYS A 119 -16.39 -3.05 1.43
N ILE A 120 -16.57 -2.61 0.19
CA ILE A 120 -17.37 -3.32 -0.83
C ILE A 120 -16.63 -4.56 -1.36
N ALA A 121 -15.33 -4.44 -1.63
CA ALA A 121 -14.50 -5.53 -2.13
C ALA A 121 -13.77 -6.26 -0.99
N ASP A 122 -14.55 -6.77 -0.05
CA ASP A 122 -14.09 -7.37 1.21
C ASP A 122 -13.42 -8.74 1.07
N TRP A 123 -13.41 -9.31 -0.14
CA TRP A 123 -12.67 -10.54 -0.42
C TRP A 123 -11.16 -10.33 -0.56
N HIS A 124 -10.67 -9.10 -0.42
CA HIS A 124 -9.26 -8.74 -0.45
C HIS A 124 -8.73 -8.36 0.92
N ILE A 125 -7.41 -8.47 1.10
CA ILE A 125 -6.69 -7.85 2.21
C ILE A 125 -6.03 -6.57 1.68
N TYR A 126 -6.34 -5.43 2.30
CA TYR A 126 -5.76 -4.13 1.96
C TYR A 126 -4.65 -3.77 2.93
N GLN A 127 -3.49 -3.43 2.40
CA GLN A 127 -2.33 -2.96 3.17
C GLN A 127 -2.17 -1.47 2.89
N VAL A 128 -2.56 -0.61 3.83
CA VAL A 128 -2.48 0.85 3.72
C VAL A 128 -1.29 1.33 4.54
N LEU A 129 -0.30 1.94 3.88
CA LEU A 129 0.93 2.43 4.53
C LEU A 129 1.02 3.94 4.40
N THR A 130 1.41 4.64 5.47
CA THR A 130 1.59 6.09 5.46
C THR A 130 2.82 6.55 6.24
N LYS A 131 3.30 7.75 5.94
CA LYS A 131 4.24 8.50 6.80
C LYS A 131 3.55 9.64 7.57
N ARG A 132 2.22 9.72 7.50
CA ARG A 132 1.38 10.79 8.05
C ARG A 132 0.34 10.23 9.03
N PRO A 133 0.77 9.48 10.06
CA PRO A 133 -0.16 8.78 10.94
C PRO A 133 -1.06 9.72 11.75
N GLU A 134 -0.68 10.99 11.94
CA GLU A 134 -1.47 12.00 12.63
C GLU A 134 -2.81 12.23 11.90
N ARG A 135 -2.73 12.45 10.59
CA ARG A 135 -3.92 12.64 9.75
C ARG A 135 -4.71 11.34 9.61
N MET A 136 -4.02 10.22 9.44
CA MET A 136 -4.66 8.91 9.42
C MET A 136 -5.48 8.67 10.69
N LYS A 137 -4.89 8.91 11.86
CA LYS A 137 -5.57 8.78 13.16
C LYS A 137 -6.76 9.72 13.26
N LEU A 138 -6.60 11.01 12.94
CA LEU A 138 -7.68 11.99 12.97
C LEU A 138 -8.90 11.51 12.16
N LEU A 139 -8.66 10.96 10.97
CA LEU A 139 -9.72 10.45 10.12
C LEU A 139 -10.36 9.18 10.70
N PHE A 140 -9.60 8.24 11.26
CA PHE A 140 -10.15 7.04 11.92
C PHE A 140 -10.93 7.33 13.21
N ASP A 141 -10.61 8.44 13.89
CA ASP A 141 -11.38 8.91 15.04
C ASP A 141 -12.69 9.61 14.61
N SER A 142 -12.81 9.98 13.33
CA SER A 142 -13.93 10.74 12.77
C SER A 142 -14.53 10.09 11.51
N LYS A 143 -14.21 10.60 10.31
CA LYS A 143 -14.84 10.25 9.03
C LYS A 143 -14.69 8.78 8.62
N LEU A 144 -13.59 8.13 9.02
CA LEU A 144 -13.29 6.73 8.71
C LEU A 144 -13.64 5.77 9.86
N LYS A 145 -14.33 6.25 10.90
CA LYS A 145 -14.64 5.45 12.10
C LYS A 145 -15.38 4.16 11.78
N GLU A 146 -16.25 4.15 10.76
CA GLU A 146 -16.99 2.93 10.36
C GLU A 146 -16.08 1.83 9.79
N PHE A 147 -14.92 2.19 9.24
CA PHE A 147 -13.97 1.22 8.68
C PHE A 147 -13.01 0.66 9.73
N SER A 148 -12.95 1.25 10.93
CA SER A 148 -11.98 0.92 11.99
C SER A 148 -11.95 -0.54 12.38
N LYS A 149 -13.11 -1.23 12.31
CA LYS A 149 -13.27 -2.62 12.73
C LYS A 149 -13.05 -3.64 11.62
N LEU A 150 -12.88 -3.21 10.38
CA LEU A 150 -12.73 -4.10 9.22
C LEU A 150 -11.36 -4.79 9.25
N LYS A 151 -11.33 -6.09 9.56
CA LYS A 151 -10.09 -6.87 9.76
C LYS A 151 -9.29 -7.10 8.48
N HIS A 152 -9.93 -6.98 7.32
CA HIS A 152 -9.29 -7.09 6.02
C HIS A 152 -8.61 -5.78 5.58
N ILE A 153 -8.68 -4.72 6.38
CA ILE A 153 -7.96 -3.46 6.15
C ILE A 153 -6.86 -3.31 7.20
N TRP A 154 -5.61 -3.50 6.75
CA TRP A 154 -4.41 -3.37 7.56
C TRP A 154 -3.84 -1.98 7.43
N ILE A 155 -3.63 -1.30 8.55
CA ILE A 155 -3.14 0.07 8.60
C ILE A 155 -1.73 0.08 9.17
N GLY A 156 -0.81 0.74 8.48
CA GLY A 156 0.58 0.77 8.91
C GLY A 156 1.24 2.12 8.72
N THR A 157 2.40 2.25 9.36
CA THR A 157 3.27 3.42 9.21
C THR A 157 4.67 3.01 8.80
N SER A 158 5.34 3.86 8.02
CA SER A 158 6.77 3.70 7.77
C SER A 158 7.60 4.20 8.95
N VAL A 159 8.68 3.48 9.27
CA VAL A 159 9.62 3.78 10.35
C VAL A 159 11.04 3.72 9.81
N GLU A 160 11.63 4.85 9.46
CA GLU A 160 12.99 4.84 8.88
C GLU A 160 14.12 5.10 9.89
N ASN A 161 13.83 5.79 11.00
CA ASN A 161 14.80 6.22 12.00
C ASN A 161 14.11 6.61 13.32
N GLU A 162 14.89 6.91 14.36
CA GLU A 162 14.40 7.34 15.66
C GLU A 162 13.69 8.69 15.56
N LYS A 163 14.28 9.67 14.85
CA LYS A 163 13.76 11.04 14.80
C LYS A 163 12.35 11.14 14.20
N HIS A 164 12.08 10.44 13.11
CA HIS A 164 10.81 10.55 12.38
C HIS A 164 9.96 9.29 12.51
N GLY A 165 10.59 8.10 12.53
CA GLY A 165 9.90 6.83 12.51
C GLY A 165 9.31 6.44 13.87
N LYS A 166 10.11 6.46 14.95
CA LYS A 166 9.64 6.06 16.29
C LYS A 166 8.39 6.83 16.76
N PRO A 167 8.29 8.17 16.62
CA PRO A 167 7.09 8.90 16.99
C PRO A 167 5.81 8.40 16.30
N ARG A 168 5.92 7.91 15.06
CA ARG A 168 4.78 7.39 14.29
C ARG A 168 4.24 6.09 14.87
N ILE A 169 5.07 5.28 15.50
CA ILE A 169 4.67 4.03 16.15
C ILE A 169 3.66 4.33 17.26
N GLU A 170 3.96 5.32 18.11
CA GLU A 170 3.08 5.70 19.22
C GLU A 170 1.72 6.23 18.73
N ILE A 171 1.70 6.91 17.58
CA ILE A 171 0.45 7.38 16.97
C ILE A 171 -0.37 6.19 16.45
N LEU A 172 0.25 5.26 15.73
CA LEU A 172 -0.42 4.06 15.21
C LEU A 172 -0.95 3.17 16.36
N ARG A 173 -0.20 3.04 17.46
CA ARG A 173 -0.63 2.33 18.68
C ARG A 173 -1.94 2.87 19.25
N LYS A 174 -2.11 4.18 19.18
CA LYS A 174 -3.28 4.91 19.68
C LYS A 174 -4.40 5.05 18.64
N ALA A 175 -4.18 4.64 17.39
CA ALA A 175 -5.18 4.74 16.34
C ALA A 175 -6.28 3.67 16.50
N ASN A 176 -7.52 4.05 16.19
CA ASN A 176 -8.69 3.17 16.22
C ASN A 176 -8.76 2.34 14.93
N VAL A 177 -7.96 1.27 14.86
CA VAL A 177 -7.87 0.35 13.72
C VAL A 177 -7.74 -1.11 14.19
N SER A 178 -8.25 -2.06 13.40
CA SER A 178 -8.23 -3.50 13.76
C SER A 178 -6.85 -4.13 13.64
N VAL A 179 -6.13 -3.89 12.54
CA VAL A 179 -4.84 -4.53 12.25
C VAL A 179 -3.77 -3.46 12.01
N ARG A 180 -2.65 -3.54 12.73
CA ARG A 180 -1.54 -2.59 12.72
C ARG A 180 -0.27 -3.24 12.21
N PHE A 181 0.43 -2.57 11.29
CA PHE A 181 1.76 -3.03 10.88
C PHE A 181 2.79 -1.91 10.80
N LEU A 182 4.05 -2.27 11.04
CA LEU A 182 5.19 -1.38 10.81
C LEU A 182 5.89 -1.80 9.53
N SER A 183 6.12 -0.83 8.64
CA SER A 183 7.10 -0.99 7.56
C SER A 183 8.34 -0.21 7.97
N ILE A 184 9.31 -0.91 8.53
CA ILE A 184 10.60 -0.35 8.91
C ILE A 184 11.46 -0.28 7.64
N GLU A 185 11.03 0.58 6.71
CA GLU A 185 11.58 0.72 5.37
C GLU A 185 11.56 2.19 4.88
N PRO A 186 12.71 2.68 4.36
CA PRO A 186 14.03 2.07 4.51
C PRO A 186 14.49 2.11 5.97
N LEU A 187 15.06 1.04 6.51
CA LEU A 187 15.77 1.09 7.81
C LEU A 187 17.10 1.82 7.65
N LEU A 188 17.27 2.97 8.29
CA LEU A 188 18.41 3.87 8.07
C LEU A 188 19.43 3.91 9.21
N GLU A 189 19.10 3.37 10.37
CA GLU A 189 19.93 3.36 11.57
C GLU A 189 19.48 2.25 12.53
N ASP A 190 20.25 2.00 13.59
CA ASP A 190 19.79 1.17 14.69
C ASP A 190 18.66 1.89 15.44
N LEU A 191 17.48 1.27 15.49
CA LEU A 191 16.33 1.81 16.23
C LEU A 191 16.40 1.45 17.72
N GLY A 192 17.38 0.66 18.18
CA GLY A 192 17.41 0.15 19.54
C GLY A 192 16.09 -0.53 19.91
N LYS A 193 15.53 -0.18 21.07
CA LYS A 193 14.21 -0.69 21.49
C LYS A 193 13.09 -0.02 20.69
N VAL A 194 12.26 -0.85 20.05
CA VAL A 194 11.05 -0.47 19.33
C VAL A 194 9.84 -0.93 20.15
N ASN A 195 8.85 -0.07 20.34
CA ASN A 195 7.62 -0.43 21.04
C ASN A 195 6.68 -1.21 20.11
N LEU A 196 6.64 -2.54 20.24
CA LEU A 196 5.81 -3.39 19.39
C LEU A 196 4.43 -3.70 20.00
N GLU A 197 4.09 -3.09 21.14
CA GLU A 197 2.81 -3.32 21.80
C GLU A 197 1.64 -2.99 20.85
N LYS A 198 0.74 -3.96 20.63
CA LYS A 198 -0.41 -3.91 19.70
C LYS A 198 -0.05 -3.96 18.20
N MET A 199 1.20 -4.24 17.84
CA MET A 199 1.56 -4.45 16.44
C MET A 199 1.25 -5.89 16.04
N ASP A 200 0.61 -6.05 14.88
CA ASP A 200 0.26 -7.36 14.32
C ASP A 200 1.31 -7.86 13.32
N TRP A 201 2.17 -6.96 12.82
CA TRP A 201 3.17 -7.31 11.82
C TRP A 201 4.30 -6.28 11.74
N VAL A 202 5.53 -6.76 11.52
CA VAL A 202 6.70 -5.92 11.26
C VAL A 202 7.39 -6.38 9.98
N ILE A 203 7.60 -5.43 9.08
CA ILE A 203 8.35 -5.59 7.84
C ILE A 203 9.65 -4.81 7.97
N VAL A 204 10.80 -5.42 7.67
CA VAL A 204 12.09 -4.74 7.63
C VAL A 204 12.71 -4.83 6.24
N GLY A 205 13.29 -3.74 5.77
CA GLY A 205 14.00 -3.72 4.50
C GLY A 205 14.82 -2.46 4.26
N GLY A 206 15.86 -2.60 3.46
CA GLY A 206 16.75 -1.51 3.08
C GLY A 206 16.22 -0.64 1.96
N GLU A 207 16.90 0.50 1.77
CA GLU A 207 16.56 1.47 0.72
C GLU A 207 16.81 0.91 -0.68
N SER A 208 15.92 1.22 -1.62
CA SER A 208 16.03 0.74 -3.01
C SER A 208 16.57 1.82 -3.93
N GLY A 209 17.30 1.41 -4.97
CA GLY A 209 17.73 2.30 -6.06
C GLY A 209 19.22 2.64 -6.05
N PRO A 210 19.68 3.46 -7.03
CA PRO A 210 21.10 3.74 -7.27
C PRO A 210 21.80 4.46 -6.11
N LYS A 211 21.05 5.17 -5.26
CA LYS A 211 21.56 5.94 -4.12
C LYS A 211 21.11 5.34 -2.79
N ALA A 212 20.84 4.03 -2.76
CA ALA A 212 20.41 3.33 -1.57
C ALA A 212 21.46 3.44 -0.46
N ARG A 213 21.03 3.91 0.71
CA ARG A 213 21.84 3.88 1.93
C ARG A 213 21.95 2.45 2.45
N LEU A 214 23.12 2.12 2.99
CA LEU A 214 23.41 0.81 3.54
C LEU A 214 22.59 0.57 4.82
N MET A 215 22.22 -0.70 5.02
CA MET A 215 21.53 -1.19 6.20
C MET A 215 22.39 -2.31 6.81
N GLU A 216 22.72 -2.18 8.09
CA GLU A 216 23.55 -3.16 8.79
C GLU A 216 22.74 -4.38 9.24
N SER A 217 23.36 -5.57 9.20
CA SER A 217 22.71 -6.82 9.63
C SER A 217 22.29 -6.78 11.10
N SER A 218 23.13 -6.19 11.96
CA SER A 218 22.87 -6.08 13.39
C SER A 218 21.57 -5.34 13.71
N TRP A 219 21.21 -4.33 12.92
CA TRP A 219 19.96 -3.58 13.09
C TRP A 219 18.73 -4.45 12.79
N VAL A 220 18.79 -5.21 11.69
CA VAL A 220 17.72 -6.13 11.30
C VAL A 220 17.55 -7.24 12.35
N GLU A 221 18.65 -7.80 12.82
CA GLU A 221 18.67 -8.84 13.85
C GLU A 221 18.11 -8.35 15.19
N SER A 222 18.43 -7.12 15.58
CA SER A 222 17.89 -6.48 16.78
C SER A 222 16.35 -6.41 16.72
N ILE A 223 15.79 -5.96 15.60
CA ILE A 223 14.33 -5.89 15.39
C ILE A 223 13.72 -7.29 15.35
N GLN A 224 14.35 -8.23 14.64
CA GLN A 224 13.86 -9.61 14.54
C GLN A 224 13.77 -10.29 15.91
N LYS A 225 14.77 -10.07 16.77
CA LYS A 225 14.79 -10.58 18.15
C LYS A 225 13.65 -10.01 18.99
N GLN A 226 13.39 -8.71 18.86
CA GLN A 226 12.27 -8.03 19.55
C GLN A 226 10.91 -8.58 19.08
N CYS A 227 10.73 -8.75 17.77
CA CYS A 227 9.51 -9.36 17.21
C CYS A 227 9.32 -10.79 17.75
N LYS A 228 10.40 -11.59 17.82
CA LYS A 228 10.35 -12.94 18.38
C LYS A 228 9.98 -12.94 19.87
N SER A 229 10.53 -12.04 20.68
CA SER A 229 10.21 -11.97 22.11
C SER A 229 8.78 -11.51 22.39
N GLU A 230 8.21 -10.67 21.52
CA GLU A 230 6.85 -10.15 21.66
C GLU A 230 5.82 -10.94 20.84
N ASN A 231 6.23 -12.04 20.21
CA ASN A 231 5.40 -12.89 19.35
C ASN A 231 4.70 -12.12 18.20
N VAL A 232 5.41 -11.16 17.61
CA VAL A 232 4.94 -10.38 16.46
C VAL A 232 5.48 -10.99 15.16
N PRO A 233 4.63 -11.29 14.17
CA PRO A 233 5.06 -11.75 12.85
C PRO A 233 6.11 -10.81 12.23
N PHE A 234 7.22 -11.40 11.80
CA PHE A 234 8.35 -10.69 11.20
C PHE A 234 8.55 -11.08 9.73
N PHE A 235 8.64 -10.07 8.87
CA PHE A 235 8.92 -10.22 7.45
C PHE A 235 10.20 -9.47 7.09
N PHE A 236 11.20 -10.17 6.56
CA PHE A 236 12.39 -9.55 6.00
C PHE A 236 12.22 -9.40 4.49
N LYS A 237 12.11 -8.16 4.02
CA LYS A 237 11.85 -7.88 2.62
C LYS A 237 13.11 -8.00 1.77
N GLN A 238 14.12 -7.20 2.05
CA GLN A 238 15.35 -7.09 1.25
C GLN A 238 16.44 -6.29 1.97
N TRP A 239 17.70 -6.46 1.56
CA TRP A 239 18.81 -5.62 2.01
C TRP A 239 18.86 -4.22 1.36
N GLY A 240 18.22 -4.03 0.20
CA GLY A 240 18.21 -2.77 -0.55
C GLY A 240 19.16 -2.77 -1.75
N GLY A 241 19.59 -1.58 -2.20
CA GLY A 241 20.52 -1.43 -3.31
C GLY A 241 19.88 -1.37 -4.71
N VAL A 242 20.74 -1.35 -5.73
CA VAL A 242 20.34 -1.18 -7.14
C VAL A 242 19.68 -2.45 -7.70
N ARG A 243 20.24 -3.61 -7.35
CA ARG A 243 19.77 -4.92 -7.80
C ARG A 243 19.23 -5.71 -6.60
N LYS A 244 18.06 -5.31 -6.11
CA LYS A 244 17.42 -5.93 -4.94
C LYS A 244 17.26 -7.46 -4.98
N HIS A 245 17.12 -8.03 -6.18
CA HIS A 245 17.04 -9.48 -6.36
C HIS A 245 18.38 -10.20 -6.14
N LEU A 246 19.51 -9.49 -6.29
CA LEU A 246 20.86 -10.03 -6.09
C LEU A 246 21.31 -9.90 -4.64
N THR A 247 20.95 -8.82 -3.96
CA THR A 247 21.23 -8.68 -2.52
C THR A 247 20.37 -9.63 -1.69
N GLY A 248 19.24 -10.06 -2.26
CA GLY A 248 18.43 -11.14 -1.72
C GLY A 248 17.65 -10.77 -0.47
N ARG A 249 17.11 -11.82 0.15
CA ARG A 249 16.11 -11.77 1.24
C ARG A 249 16.48 -12.71 2.39
N VAL A 250 17.74 -13.10 2.40
CA VAL A 250 18.30 -14.09 3.32
C VAL A 250 18.95 -13.32 4.45
N LEU A 251 18.51 -13.61 5.67
CA LEU A 251 19.09 -13.13 6.90
C LEU A 251 19.54 -14.37 7.69
N LYS A 252 20.84 -14.47 7.99
CA LYS A 252 21.43 -15.65 8.67
C LYS A 252 21.06 -16.99 8.02
N GLY A 253 21.15 -17.07 6.70
CA GLY A 253 20.90 -18.30 5.95
C GLY A 253 19.44 -18.69 5.77
N GLN A 254 18.47 -17.89 6.26
CA GLN A 254 17.05 -18.19 6.13
C GLN A 254 16.23 -16.99 5.62
N THR A 255 15.02 -17.27 5.12
CA THR A 255 14.04 -16.24 4.74
C THR A 255 12.99 -16.09 5.83
N PHE A 256 12.52 -14.86 6.04
CA PHE A 256 11.49 -14.55 7.02
C PHE A 256 10.28 -13.97 6.30
N ASN A 257 9.19 -14.73 6.25
CA ASN A 257 7.98 -14.38 5.49
C ASN A 257 6.70 -14.38 6.34
N ALA A 258 6.82 -14.28 7.67
CA ALA A 258 5.66 -14.32 8.55
C ALA A 258 4.77 -13.08 8.34
N MET A 259 3.47 -13.27 8.50
CA MET A 259 2.43 -12.23 8.37
C MET A 259 1.27 -12.53 9.33
N PRO A 260 0.37 -11.57 9.60
CA PRO A 260 -0.84 -11.83 10.37
C PRO A 260 -1.64 -12.99 9.77
N LYS A 261 -2.33 -13.74 10.62
CA LYS A 261 -3.35 -14.69 10.14
C LYS A 261 -4.55 -13.89 9.62
N PHE A 262 -5.11 -14.32 8.50
CA PHE A 262 -6.30 -13.75 7.92
C PHE A 262 -7.16 -14.84 7.28
N GLU A 263 -8.44 -14.54 7.12
CA GLU A 263 -9.39 -15.41 6.46
C GLU A 263 -9.37 -15.15 4.96
N ILE A 264 -9.35 -16.23 4.18
CA ILE A 264 -9.52 -16.15 2.73
C ILE A 264 -11.03 -16.20 2.46
N VAL A 265 -11.54 -15.12 1.89
CA VAL A 265 -12.94 -14.99 1.51
C VAL A 265 -13.09 -15.34 0.03
N ILE A 266 -14.16 -16.06 -0.30
CA ILE A 266 -14.45 -16.47 -1.68
C ILE A 266 -14.92 -15.23 -2.46
N PRO A 267 -14.26 -14.89 -3.59
CA PRO A 267 -14.64 -13.73 -4.38
C PRO A 267 -16.01 -13.94 -5.06
N PRO A 268 -16.81 -12.87 -5.28
CA PRO A 268 -18.06 -12.96 -6.01
C PRO A 268 -17.85 -13.47 -7.44
N ASN A 269 -18.87 -14.17 -7.96
CA ASN A 269 -18.90 -14.53 -9.37
C ASN A 269 -19.08 -13.28 -10.25
N ARG A 270 -18.97 -13.46 -11.58
CA ARG A 270 -19.07 -12.34 -12.54
C ARG A 270 -20.33 -11.50 -12.39
N THR A 271 -21.48 -12.10 -12.12
CA THR A 271 -22.74 -11.38 -11.93
C THR A 271 -22.69 -10.53 -10.67
N GLY A 272 -22.23 -11.11 -9.54
CA GLY A 272 -22.05 -10.37 -8.29
C GLY A 272 -21.10 -9.18 -8.43
N ILE A 273 -20.00 -9.35 -9.17
CA ILE A 273 -19.05 -8.26 -9.48
C ILE A 273 -19.74 -7.11 -10.24
N LEU A 274 -20.58 -7.42 -11.23
CA LEU A 274 -21.30 -6.39 -11.99
C LEU A 274 -22.32 -5.64 -11.12
N ASP A 275 -22.96 -6.32 -10.18
CA ASP A 275 -23.93 -5.70 -9.28
C ASP A 275 -23.24 -4.81 -8.23
N LEU A 276 -22.14 -5.27 -7.65
CA LEU A 276 -21.30 -4.45 -6.76
C LEU A 276 -20.73 -3.21 -7.47
N LEU A 277 -20.35 -3.33 -8.75
CA LEU A 277 -19.93 -2.17 -9.55
C LEU A 277 -21.05 -1.16 -9.76
N LYS A 278 -22.30 -1.61 -9.94
CA LYS A 278 -23.46 -0.71 -10.05
C LYS A 278 -23.74 -0.02 -8.72
N GLU A 279 -23.69 -0.77 -7.62
CA GLU A 279 -23.91 -0.26 -6.27
C GLU A 279 -22.86 0.79 -5.89
N ALA A 280 -21.57 0.46 -6.07
CA ALA A 280 -20.47 1.36 -5.77
C ALA A 280 -20.59 2.68 -6.55
N LYS A 281 -21.03 2.62 -7.81
CA LYS A 281 -21.27 3.83 -8.63
C LYS A 281 -22.47 4.65 -8.21
N LYS A 282 -23.44 4.10 -7.47
CA LYS A 282 -24.58 4.87 -6.93
C LYS A 282 -24.22 5.55 -5.62
N VAL A 283 -23.45 4.87 -4.77
CA VAL A 283 -23.10 5.31 -3.42
C VAL A 283 -21.96 6.32 -3.42
N LEU A 284 -21.05 6.26 -4.41
CA LEU A 284 -19.82 7.06 -4.46
C LEU A 284 -19.86 8.21 -5.47
N VAL A 285 -21.04 8.54 -6.02
CA VAL A 285 -21.24 9.78 -6.81
C VAL A 285 -21.41 10.93 -5.84
#